data_AF-A0A1G6C7L4-F1
#
_entry.id   AF-A0A1G6C7L4-F1
#
_cell.length_a   1.000
_cell.length_b   1.000
_cell.length_c   1.000
_cell.angle_alpha   90.00
_cell.angle_beta   90.00
_cell.angle_gamma   90.00
#
_symmetry.space_group_name_H-M   'P 1'
#
loop_
_entity.id
_entity.type
_entity.pdbx_description
1 polymer ?
#
loop_
_entity_poly.entity_id
_entity_poly.type
_entity_poly.pdbx_seq_one_letter_code
_entity_poly.pdbx_strand_id
1 'polypeptide(L)'
;MNELNNTETNWWKRNKKKVIIVSGIAVAVGVGFLAYKNKDVISAFVKGGKKFAYKVPQIVDPIKIEKVPEVIIVADTKAIPVNKIINNGLPFEVEGYIRNLPEGWHPSAEKIAQAADLGIELGEHQTLVNSFMKNVA
;
A
#
# COMPACT_ATOMS: atom_id res chain seq x y z
N MET A 1 8.70 -27.85 41.00
CA MET A 1 8.40 -26.71 40.11
C MET A 1 7.79 -27.11 38.76
N ASN A 2 7.85 -28.39 38.35
CA ASN A 2 7.37 -28.85 37.03
C ASN A 2 5.92 -29.36 36.99
N GLU A 3 5.16 -29.30 38.08
CA GLU A 3 3.74 -29.69 38.10
C GLU A 3 2.82 -28.47 38.02
N LEU A 4 3.24 -27.32 38.57
CA LEU A 4 2.49 -26.06 38.53
C LEU A 4 2.40 -25.50 37.10
N ASN A 5 3.50 -25.44 36.37
CA ASN A 5 3.56 -24.97 34.98
C ASN A 5 2.70 -25.82 34.01
N ASN A 6 2.56 -27.12 34.25
CA ASN A 6 1.69 -28.00 33.45
C ASN A 6 0.19 -27.74 33.73
N THR A 7 -0.18 -27.41 34.97
CA THR A 7 -1.57 -27.06 35.30
C THR A 7 -1.94 -25.65 34.82
N GLU A 8 -1.01 -24.69 34.90
CA GLU A 8 -1.18 -23.32 34.38
C GLU A 8 -1.38 -23.30 32.86
N THR A 9 -0.58 -24.04 32.11
CA THR A 9 -0.73 -24.12 30.65
C THR A 9 -2.03 -24.81 30.22
N ASN A 10 -2.49 -25.81 30.97
CA ASN A 10 -3.78 -26.47 30.74
C ASN A 10 -4.97 -25.56 31.10
N TRP A 11 -4.87 -24.78 32.18
CA TRP A 11 -5.86 -23.77 32.52
C TRP A 11 -5.94 -22.68 31.43
N TRP A 12 -4.79 -22.19 30.97
CA TRP A 12 -4.72 -21.20 29.89
C TRP A 12 -5.36 -21.72 28.60
N LYS A 13 -5.04 -22.94 28.15
CA LYS A 13 -5.66 -23.53 26.96
C LYS A 13 -7.19 -23.58 27.02
N ARG A 14 -7.75 -23.88 28.20
CA ARG A 14 -9.20 -23.96 28.41
C ARG A 14 -9.88 -22.58 28.51
N ASN A 15 -9.21 -21.60 29.10
CA ASN A 15 -9.80 -20.30 29.42
C ASN A 15 -9.39 -19.14 28.50
N LYS A 16 -8.39 -19.34 27.63
CA LYS A 16 -7.83 -18.28 26.74
C LYS A 16 -8.91 -17.54 25.95
N LYS A 17 -9.88 -18.25 25.36
CA LYS A 17 -10.97 -17.60 24.61
C LYS A 17 -11.81 -16.68 25.49
N LYS A 18 -12.16 -17.11 26.71
CA LYS A 18 -12.94 -16.30 27.67
C LYS A 18 -12.15 -15.06 28.13
N VAL A 19 -10.86 -15.24 28.42
CA VAL A 19 -9.97 -14.13 28.82
C VAL A 19 -9.85 -13.09 27.71
N ILE A 20 -9.71 -13.50 26.44
CA ILE A 20 -9.65 -12.58 25.30
C ILE A 20 -10.95 -11.78 25.14
N ILE A 21 -12.11 -12.43 25.29
CA ILE A 21 -13.41 -11.75 25.18
C ILE A 21 -13.59 -10.73 26.30
N VAL A 22 -13.33 -11.12 27.55
CA VAL A 22 -13.51 -10.23 28.71
C VAL A 22 -12.52 -9.07 28.69
N SER A 23 -11.25 -9.34 28.35
CA SER A 23 -10.24 -8.28 28.21
C SER A 23 -10.56 -7.33 27.05
N GLY A 24 -11.05 -7.84 25.92
CA GLY A 24 -11.51 -7.02 24.80
C GLY A 24 -12.61 -6.03 25.20
N ILE A 25 -13.61 -6.51 25.94
CA ILE A 25 -14.71 -5.65 26.45
C ILE A 25 -14.16 -4.60 27.43
N ALA A 26 -13.28 -4.99 28.35
CA ALA A 26 -12.69 -4.07 29.33
C ALA A 26 -11.88 -2.95 28.65
N VAL A 27 -11.11 -3.28 27.61
CA VAL A 27 -10.34 -2.29 26.82
C VAL A 27 -11.29 -1.36 26.06
N ALA A 28 -12.33 -1.88 25.42
CA ALA A 28 -13.30 -1.06 24.68
C ALA A 28 -14.00 -0.03 25.57
N VAL A 29 -14.39 -0.43 26.79
CA VAL A 29 -14.99 0.49 27.77
C VAL A 29 -14.00 1.56 28.21
N GLY A 30 -12.74 1.18 28.47
CA GLY A 30 -11.69 2.13 28.85
C GLY A 30 -11.40 3.17 27.77
N VAL A 31 -11.24 2.73 26.52
CA VAL A 31 -11.02 3.62 25.36
C VAL A 31 -12.25 4.49 25.10
N GLY A 32 -13.46 3.93 25.19
CA GLY A 32 -14.70 4.68 25.04
C GLY A 32 -14.87 5.76 26.11
N PHE A 33 -14.55 5.45 27.38
CA PHE A 33 -14.60 6.42 28.47
C PHE A 33 -13.57 7.54 28.29
N LEU A 34 -12.34 7.20 27.87
CA LEU A 34 -11.29 8.17 27.60
C LEU A 34 -11.65 9.07 26.41
N ALA A 35 -12.26 8.49 25.37
CA ALA A 35 -12.76 9.24 24.22
C ALA A 35 -13.94 10.15 24.56
N TYR A 36 -14.82 9.72 25.48
CA TYR A 36 -15.90 10.57 25.98
C TYR A 36 -15.38 11.78 26.75
N LYS A 37 -14.36 11.59 27.61
CA LYS A 37 -13.70 12.69 28.33
C LYS A 37 -12.96 13.66 27.41
N ASN A 38 -12.32 13.15 26.36
CA ASN A 38 -11.53 13.94 25.41
C ASN A 38 -12.26 14.17 24.07
N LYS A 39 -13.60 14.17 24.09
CA LYS A 39 -14.44 14.24 22.89
C LYS A 39 -14.16 15.48 22.04
N ASP A 40 -13.83 16.61 22.66
CA ASP A 40 -13.55 17.86 21.97
C ASP A 40 -12.22 17.79 21.20
N VAL A 41 -11.19 17.18 21.80
CA VAL A 41 -9.89 16.96 21.15
C VAL A 41 -10.05 15.99 19.97
N ILE A 42 -10.71 14.85 20.19
CA ILE A 42 -10.89 13.83 19.16
C ILE A 42 -11.76 14.36 18.01
N SER A 43 -12.85 15.08 18.31
CA SER A 43 -13.71 15.65 17.28
C SER A 43 -13.05 16.79 16.49
N ALA A 44 -12.12 17.54 17.11
CA ALA A 44 -11.31 18.54 16.42
C ALA A 44 -10.32 17.88 15.43
N PHE A 45 -9.68 16.77 15.82
CA PHE A 45 -8.82 15.99 14.91
C PHE A 45 -9.62 15.39 13.74
N VAL A 46 -10.81 14.84 13.99
CA VAL A 46 -11.67 14.28 12.94
C VAL A 46 -12.22 15.36 12.00
N LYS A 47 -12.53 16.56 12.49
CA LYS A 47 -12.96 17.70 11.66
C LYS A 47 -11.78 18.36 10.92
N GLY A 48 -10.60 18.39 11.53
CA GLY A 48 -9.37 18.96 10.94
C GLY A 48 -8.79 18.12 9.79
N GLY A 49 -9.02 16.80 9.81
CA GLY A 49 -8.52 15.88 8.78
C GLY A 49 -9.17 16.00 7.40
N LYS A 50 -10.27 16.78 7.25
CA LYS A 50 -10.95 16.95 5.95
C LYS A 50 -10.37 18.06 5.06
N LYS A 51 -9.25 18.69 5.44
CA LYS A 51 -8.73 19.88 4.73
C LYS A 51 -7.34 19.74 4.10
N PHE A 52 -6.85 18.53 3.88
CA PHE A 52 -5.74 18.32 2.94
C PHE A 52 -6.26 18.07 1.52
N ALA A 53 -7.16 18.93 1.05
CA ALA A 53 -7.29 19.13 -0.39
C ALA A 53 -6.10 20.01 -0.78
N TYR A 54 -5.04 19.39 -1.29
CA TYR A 54 -3.91 20.06 -1.90
C TYR A 54 -4.43 21.04 -2.96
N LYS A 55 -4.56 22.31 -2.56
CA LYS A 55 -4.90 23.40 -3.45
C LYS A 55 -3.64 23.69 -4.25
N VAL A 56 -3.46 22.95 -5.35
CA VAL A 56 -2.52 23.33 -6.42
C VAL A 56 -2.87 24.77 -6.79
N PRO A 57 -1.94 25.73 -6.72
CA PRO A 57 -2.18 27.07 -7.21
C PRO A 57 -2.46 26.98 -8.71
N GLN A 58 -3.71 27.25 -9.11
CA GLN A 58 -4.01 27.58 -10.51
C GLN A 58 -3.30 28.90 -10.81
N ILE A 59 -2.19 28.81 -11.55
CA ILE A 59 -1.53 29.98 -12.11
C ILE A 59 -2.40 30.42 -13.30
N VAL A 60 -3.15 31.49 -13.05
CA VAL A 60 -3.79 32.34 -14.05
C VAL A 60 -2.68 33.12 -14.78
N ASP A 61 -2.47 32.81 -16.06
CA ASP A 61 -2.58 33.73 -17.20
C ASP A 61 -1.69 33.32 -18.41
N PRO A 62 -2.13 33.66 -19.64
CA PRO A 62 -1.86 32.85 -20.84
C PRO A 62 -0.62 33.32 -21.59
N ILE A 63 0.42 32.48 -21.63
CA ILE A 63 1.51 32.67 -22.58
C ILE A 63 1.19 31.87 -23.84
N LYS A 64 0.83 32.63 -24.87
CA LYS A 64 0.73 32.28 -26.28
C LYS A 64 1.95 31.46 -26.71
N ILE A 65 1.81 30.14 -26.77
CA ILE A 65 2.74 29.26 -27.48
C ILE A 65 1.94 28.38 -28.43
N GLU A 66 2.48 28.33 -29.62
CA GLU A 66 2.00 27.77 -30.87
C GLU A 66 1.33 26.39 -30.77
N LYS A 67 0.20 26.29 -31.44
CA LYS A 67 -0.65 25.11 -31.62
C LYS A 67 0.14 23.95 -32.24
N VAL A 68 0.47 22.95 -31.44
CA VAL A 68 0.69 21.57 -31.92
C VAL A 68 -0.44 20.71 -31.34
N PRO A 69 -1.23 20.00 -32.16
CA PRO A 69 -2.33 19.20 -31.65
C PRO A 69 -1.73 17.94 -31.02
N GLU A 70 -1.58 17.94 -29.71
CA GLU A 70 -1.36 16.70 -28.96
C GLU A 70 -2.68 15.94 -28.93
N VAL A 71 -2.85 15.06 -29.92
CA VAL A 71 -3.90 14.05 -29.94
C VAL A 71 -3.63 13.11 -28.77
N ILE A 72 -4.35 13.31 -27.66
CA ILE A 72 -4.47 12.30 -26.62
C ILE A 72 -5.30 11.16 -27.22
N ILE A 73 -4.62 10.20 -27.86
CA ILE A 73 -5.23 8.93 -28.21
C ILE A 73 -5.34 8.16 -26.89
N VAL A 74 -6.53 8.17 -26.29
CA VAL A 74 -6.90 7.15 -25.31
C VAL A 74 -7.02 5.84 -26.10
N ALA A 75 -5.87 5.19 -26.33
CA ALA A 75 -5.84 3.87 -26.92
C ALA A 75 -6.18 2.88 -25.81
N ASP A 76 -7.46 2.48 -25.75
CA ASP A 76 -7.86 1.19 -25.18
C ASP A 76 -7.11 0.09 -25.93
N THR A 77 -5.88 -0.17 -25.49
CA THR A 77 -5.01 -1.14 -26.12
C THR A 77 -5.37 -2.49 -25.51
N LYS A 78 -6.34 -3.19 -26.12
CA LYS A 78 -6.36 -4.64 -26.06
C LYS A 78 -4.98 -5.12 -26.47
N ALA A 79 -4.17 -5.52 -25.49
CA ALA A 79 -2.84 -6.07 -25.70
C ALA A 79 -3.00 -7.37 -26.49
N ILE A 80 -2.85 -7.30 -27.81
CA ILE A 80 -2.66 -8.48 -28.65
C ILE A 80 -1.24 -8.94 -28.34
N PRO A 81 -1.03 -10.16 -27.80
CA PRO A 81 0.31 -10.66 -27.52
C PRO A 81 1.02 -10.92 -28.86
N VAL A 82 1.75 -9.92 -29.36
CA VAL A 82 2.66 -10.10 -30.47
C VAL A 82 3.91 -10.77 -29.90
N ASN A 83 4.07 -12.07 -30.15
CA ASN A 83 5.31 -12.78 -29.87
C ASN A 83 6.39 -12.34 -30.87
N LYS A 84 6.93 -11.14 -30.66
CA LYS A 84 8.06 -10.61 -31.43
C LYS A 84 9.34 -11.05 -30.74
N ILE A 85 10.24 -11.67 -31.49
CA ILE A 85 11.60 -11.95 -31.01
C ILE A 85 12.28 -10.60 -30.77
N ILE A 86 12.50 -10.25 -29.50
CA ILE A 86 13.18 -9.02 -29.09
C ILE A 86 14.68 -9.33 -29.03
N ASN A 87 15.52 -8.38 -29.46
CA ASN A 87 16.98 -8.49 -29.40
C ASN A 87 17.55 -9.74 -30.11
N ASN A 88 16.92 -10.17 -31.20
CA ASN A 88 17.34 -11.35 -31.99
C ASN A 88 17.45 -12.65 -31.17
N GLY A 89 16.79 -12.72 -30.01
CA GLY A 89 16.89 -13.86 -29.09
C GLY A 89 18.14 -13.83 -28.20
N LEU A 90 18.97 -12.79 -28.27
CA LEU A 90 20.12 -12.61 -27.38
C LEU A 90 19.65 -12.17 -25.99
N PRO A 91 20.27 -12.68 -24.91
CA PRO A 91 20.04 -12.21 -23.57
C PRO A 91 20.34 -10.72 -23.43
N PHE A 92 19.45 -9.99 -22.78
CA PHE A 92 19.69 -8.59 -22.44
C PHE A 92 19.14 -8.26 -21.06
N GLU A 93 19.79 -7.31 -20.40
CA GLU A 93 19.37 -6.82 -19.09
C GLU A 93 18.17 -5.90 -19.23
N VAL A 94 17.12 -6.18 -18.48
CA VAL A 94 15.98 -5.30 -18.27
C VAL A 94 16.19 -4.66 -16.91
N GLU A 95 16.33 -3.34 -16.89
CA GLU A 95 16.42 -2.57 -15.65
C GLU A 95 15.13 -2.73 -14.82
N GLY A 96 15.26 -2.58 -13.50
CA GLY A 96 14.12 -2.66 -12.61
C GLY A 96 13.11 -1.53 -12.88
N TYR A 97 11.82 -1.84 -12.81
CA TYR A 97 10.75 -0.88 -13.08
C TYR A 97 9.56 -1.08 -12.14
N ILE A 98 8.72 -0.05 -12.05
CA ILE A 98 7.47 -0.10 -11.29
C ILE A 98 6.38 -0.68 -12.18
N ARG A 99 5.68 -1.72 -11.73
CA ARG A 99 4.49 -2.25 -12.41
C ARG A 99 3.23 -2.03 -11.58
N ASN A 100 2.12 -1.80 -12.26
CA ASN A 100 0.80 -1.83 -11.64
C ASN A 100 0.33 -3.26 -11.45
N LEU A 101 -0.20 -3.55 -10.27
CA LEU A 101 -0.85 -4.79 -9.91
C LEU A 101 -2.34 -4.74 -10.28
N PRO A 102 -2.97 -5.90 -10.50
CA PRO A 102 -4.42 -5.98 -10.65
C PRO A 102 -5.14 -5.42 -9.42
N GLU A 103 -6.40 -5.02 -9.59
CA GLU A 103 -7.23 -4.52 -8.49
C GLU A 103 -7.32 -5.56 -7.36
N GLY A 104 -7.11 -5.11 -6.11
CA GLY A 104 -7.08 -5.95 -4.92
C GLY A 104 -5.75 -6.67 -4.64
N TRP A 105 -4.75 -6.54 -5.51
CA TRP A 105 -3.40 -7.05 -5.27
C TRP A 105 -2.51 -5.96 -4.69
N HIS A 106 -1.72 -6.32 -3.68
CA HIS A 106 -0.83 -5.41 -2.97
C HIS A 106 0.62 -5.90 -3.11
N PRO A 107 1.60 -4.98 -3.17
CA PRO A 107 3.01 -5.35 -3.11
C PRO A 107 3.33 -6.07 -1.79
N SER A 108 4.24 -7.04 -1.85
CA SER A 108 4.76 -7.67 -0.63
C SER A 108 5.57 -6.67 0.20
N ALA A 109 5.60 -6.85 1.52
CA ALA A 109 6.33 -5.97 2.43
C ALA A 109 7.82 -5.81 2.06
N GLU A 110 8.44 -6.90 1.59
CA GLU A 110 9.83 -6.88 1.13
C GLU A 110 10.05 -5.98 -0.09
N LYS A 111 9.09 -5.95 -1.03
CA LYS A 111 9.17 -5.08 -2.22
C LYS A 111 8.92 -3.62 -1.88
N ILE A 112 8.10 -3.35 -0.87
CA ILE A 112 7.92 -2.01 -0.33
C ILE A 112 9.22 -1.53 0.32
N ALA A 113 9.87 -2.36 1.13
CA ALA A 113 11.15 -2.03 1.74
C ALA A 113 12.25 -1.78 0.70
N GLN A 114 12.37 -2.66 -0.31
CA GLN A 114 13.34 -2.49 -1.40
C GLN A 114 13.10 -1.18 -2.19
N ALA A 115 11.85 -0.82 -2.43
CA ALA A 115 11.54 0.45 -3.08
C ALA A 115 11.88 1.65 -2.18
N ALA A 116 11.57 1.57 -0.89
CA ALA A 116 11.92 2.61 0.07
C ALA A 116 13.43 2.82 0.20
N ASP A 117 14.22 1.74 0.21
CA ASP A 117 15.69 1.79 0.21
C ASP A 117 16.25 2.48 -1.04
N LEU A 118 15.57 2.35 -2.18
CA LEU A 118 15.89 3.03 -3.44
C LEU A 118 15.32 4.44 -3.52
N GLY A 119 14.62 4.92 -2.47
CA GLY A 119 13.96 6.23 -2.46
C GLY A 119 12.71 6.31 -3.36
N ILE A 120 12.12 5.16 -3.72
CA ILE A 120 10.96 5.04 -4.59
C ILE A 120 9.71 4.83 -3.73
N GLU A 121 8.76 5.77 -3.81
CA GLU A 121 7.43 5.61 -3.20
C GLU A 121 6.52 4.79 -4.12
N LEU A 122 6.05 3.63 -3.63
CA LEU A 122 5.09 2.79 -4.35
C LEU A 122 3.65 3.17 -4.01
N GLY A 123 2.79 3.33 -5.02
CA GLY A 123 1.35 3.47 -4.84
C GLY A 123 0.64 2.19 -4.36
N GLU A 124 -0.64 2.32 -3.98
CA GLU A 124 -1.47 1.26 -3.33
C GLU A 124 -1.56 -0.05 -4.14
N HIS A 125 -1.41 0.03 -5.46
CA HIS A 125 -1.40 -1.12 -6.39
C HIS A 125 -0.14 -1.17 -7.24
N GLN A 126 1.01 -0.74 -6.70
CA GLN A 126 2.27 -0.74 -7.43
C GLN A 126 3.29 -1.65 -6.76
N THR A 127 4.14 -2.29 -7.56
CA THR A 127 5.25 -3.09 -7.04
C THR A 127 6.52 -2.84 -7.83
N LEU A 128 7.64 -2.97 -7.14
CA LEU A 128 8.96 -2.88 -7.74
C LEU A 128 9.38 -4.22 -8.33
N VAL A 129 9.66 -4.22 -9.62
CA VAL A 129 10.29 -5.34 -10.34
C VAL A 129 11.79 -5.07 -10.34
N ASN A 130 12.58 -6.05 -9.90
CA ASN A 130 14.04 -5.95 -9.91
C ASN A 130 14.57 -6.12 -11.34
N SER A 131 15.81 -5.70 -11.58
CA SER A 131 16.46 -5.99 -12.85
C SER A 131 16.55 -7.50 -13.09
N PHE A 132 16.35 -7.91 -14.35
CA PHE A 132 16.41 -9.30 -14.74
C PHE A 132 16.91 -9.45 -16.17
N MET A 133 17.51 -10.60 -16.47
CA MET A 133 17.92 -10.93 -17.82
C MET A 133 16.73 -11.51 -18.58
N LYS A 134 16.36 -10.88 -19.69
CA LYS A 134 15.33 -11.37 -20.60
C LYS A 134 15.98 -12.20 -21.71
N ASN A 135 15.23 -13.17 -22.26
CA ASN A 135 15.72 -14.12 -23.27
C ASN A 135 16.81 -15.09 -22.78
N VAL A 136 16.84 -15.42 -21.49
CA VAL A 136 17.66 -16.54 -20.99
C VAL A 136 16.86 -17.83 -21.22
N ALA A 137 17.39 -18.73 -22.04
CA ALA A 137 16.80 -20.04 -22.34
C ALA A 137 17.52 -21.14 -21.54
#